data_AF-A0A1L7D0I7-F1
#
_entry.id   AF-A0A1L7D0I7-F1
#
_cell.length_a   1.000
_cell.length_b   1.000
_cell.length_c   1.000
_cell.angle_alpha   90.00
_cell.angle_beta   90.00
_cell.angle_gamma   90.00
#
_symmetry.space_group_name_H-M   'P 1'
#
loop_
_entity.id
_entity.type
_entity.pdbx_description
1 polymer ?
#
loop_
_entity_poly.entity_id
_entity_poly.type
_entity_poly.pdbx_seq_one_letter_code
_entity_poly.pdbx_strand_id
1 'polypeptide(L)'
;MTYRFGPKAIAIAASLAVATATATIPATVPVAAAVGETNDAMPHGLYVQPSPEGEEFWKEFKTFQTISLARHTFHTAARKARYDLDAPDEYYRTLYDVHERSEYACYIAKARMGLALLKYEGNEAAQGIDTAKVGLDLAESEKAYPLLKEAESEAFKMALASDDSDPHRKAKNYRHQVFQEGSGKLNDYIQILKGEDKRALLEYDPYAVIDWGIPEGWFEKAVEVVDPTPEALALTVTKADGDYVDLKKLVADSAANKESLDEAISAMKPGDGHGHGHGHGTPPADSDEPKQEEPKVEDPKQEDPNVEDPKQEDPKQEDPKQEDPKPETGSMKEILGSHEIVLLLGSLLGSLGLVSLLVSAAQRGFARFHFPAGF
;
A
#
# COMPACT_ATOMS: atom_id res chain seq x y z
N MET A 1 -28.48 -15.56 43.87
CA MET A 1 -28.05 -14.16 43.96
C MET A 1 -27.75 -13.66 42.55
N THR A 2 -28.68 -12.91 41.98
CA THR A 2 -28.58 -12.35 40.62
C THR A 2 -28.12 -10.90 40.73
N TYR A 3 -26.95 -10.56 40.18
CA TYR A 3 -26.53 -9.16 40.01
C TYR A 3 -26.62 -8.78 38.54
N ARG A 4 -27.50 -7.81 38.26
CA ARG A 4 -27.65 -7.12 36.97
C ARG A 4 -26.69 -5.93 36.95
N PHE A 5 -25.86 -5.82 35.91
CA PHE A 5 -25.15 -4.59 35.57
C PHE A 5 -26.03 -3.74 34.64
N GLY A 6 -26.29 -2.50 35.01
CA GLY A 6 -26.85 -1.47 34.13
C GLY A 6 -25.74 -0.58 33.56
N PRO A 7 -25.95 0.10 32.42
CA PRO A 7 -24.92 0.88 31.76
C PRO A 7 -24.75 2.24 32.47
N LYS A 8 -23.51 2.66 32.74
CA LYS A 8 -23.19 4.03 33.15
C LYS A 8 -22.64 4.78 31.94
N ALA A 9 -23.41 5.77 31.48
CA ALA A 9 -22.95 6.82 30.59
C ALA A 9 -21.94 7.71 31.32
N ILE A 10 -20.82 8.03 30.67
CA ILE A 10 -19.83 8.99 31.15
C ILE A 10 -20.10 10.30 30.40
N ALA A 11 -20.56 11.31 31.12
CA ALA A 11 -20.63 12.69 30.65
C ALA A 11 -19.38 13.44 31.16
N ILE A 12 -18.56 13.97 30.26
CA ILE A 12 -17.42 14.83 30.59
C ILE A 12 -17.91 16.27 30.62
N ALA A 13 -17.95 16.87 31.81
CA ALA A 13 -18.19 18.30 32.00
C ALA A 13 -16.85 19.03 32.11
N ALA A 14 -16.57 19.92 31.16
CA ALA A 14 -15.43 20.82 31.22
C ALA A 14 -15.78 22.05 32.09
N SER A 15 -15.10 22.23 33.22
CA SER A 15 -15.16 23.45 34.02
C SER A 15 -13.90 24.29 33.77
N LEU A 16 -14.11 25.44 33.14
CA LEU A 16 -13.12 26.47 32.90
C LEU A 16 -12.92 27.30 34.18
N ALA A 17 -11.74 27.25 34.80
CA ALA A 17 -11.37 28.13 35.90
C ALA A 17 -10.29 29.10 35.44
N VAL A 18 -10.65 30.38 35.37
CA VAL A 18 -9.71 31.49 35.12
C VAL A 18 -9.12 31.92 36.45
N ALA A 19 -7.81 31.80 36.61
CA ALA A 19 -7.06 32.39 37.71
C ALA A 19 -5.92 33.24 37.14
N THR A 20 -6.02 34.55 37.35
CA THR A 20 -4.97 35.52 37.04
C THR A 20 -3.97 35.57 38.17
N ALA A 21 -2.70 35.23 37.91
CA ALA A 21 -1.59 35.60 38.78
C ALA A 21 -0.36 35.93 37.92
N THR A 22 0.09 37.18 38.02
CA THR A 22 1.31 37.70 37.40
C THR A 22 2.53 37.18 38.14
N ALA A 23 3.37 36.40 37.47
CA ALA A 23 4.73 36.09 37.90
C ALA A 23 5.69 36.26 36.73
N THR A 24 6.66 37.16 36.87
CA THR A 24 7.77 37.37 35.94
C THR A 24 8.70 36.15 35.98
N ILE A 25 8.79 35.41 34.87
CA ILE A 25 9.72 34.29 34.67
C ILE A 25 10.78 34.75 33.66
N PRO A 26 12.09 34.51 33.89
CA PRO A 26 13.13 34.84 32.92
C PRO A 26 12.94 34.04 31.63
N ALA A 27 13.16 34.71 30.49
CA ALA A 27 13.07 34.13 29.15
C ALA A 27 14.10 33.00 28.98
N THR A 28 13.70 31.79 29.33
CA THR A 28 14.24 30.58 28.73
C THR A 28 13.45 30.40 27.45
N VAL A 29 14.14 30.54 26.32
CA VAL A 29 13.60 30.18 25.01
C VAL A 29 13.11 28.75 25.14
N PRO A 30 11.81 28.45 24.96
CA PRO A 30 11.41 27.07 24.85
C PRO A 30 12.12 26.54 23.61
N VAL A 31 13.11 25.67 23.81
CA VAL A 31 13.49 24.73 22.77
C VAL A 31 12.19 24.00 22.49
N ALA A 32 11.54 24.35 21.38
CA ALA A 32 10.44 23.58 20.84
C ALA A 32 10.97 22.15 20.83
N ALA A 33 10.34 21.28 21.64
CA ALA A 33 10.62 19.87 21.59
C ALA A 33 10.40 19.50 20.12
N ALA A 34 11.49 19.22 19.41
CA ALA A 34 11.43 18.66 18.09
C ALA A 34 10.59 17.40 18.24
N VAL A 35 9.36 17.45 17.72
CA VAL A 35 8.55 16.26 17.51
C VAL A 35 9.47 15.32 16.76
N GLY A 36 9.92 14.25 17.43
CA GLY A 36 11.05 13.45 16.98
C GLY A 36 10.86 13.11 15.51
N GLU A 37 11.74 13.61 14.64
CA GLU A 37 11.68 13.30 13.22
C GLU A 37 11.74 11.78 13.11
N THR A 38 10.65 11.17 12.66
CA THR A 38 10.74 9.80 12.19
C THR A 38 11.76 9.82 11.07
N ASN A 39 12.82 9.02 11.20
CA ASN A 39 13.77 8.84 10.11
C ASN A 39 13.11 8.18 8.87
N ASP A 40 11.85 7.75 8.99
CA ASP A 40 11.08 7.08 7.94
C ASP A 40 10.14 8.07 7.22
N ALA A 41 9.92 7.81 5.94
CA ALA A 41 9.06 8.61 5.09
C ALA A 41 7.59 8.49 5.49
N MET A 42 6.94 9.63 5.71
CA MET A 42 5.51 9.67 5.97
C MET A 42 4.73 9.44 4.67
N PRO A 43 3.78 8.50 4.60
CA PRO A 43 2.98 8.24 3.39
C PRO A 43 2.03 9.38 2.98
N HIS A 44 1.85 10.36 3.86
CA HIS A 44 1.03 11.56 3.66
C HIS A 44 1.92 12.82 3.67
N GLY A 45 1.34 13.97 3.31
CA GLY A 45 2.11 15.22 3.18
C GLY A 45 3.13 15.20 2.05
N LEU A 46 2.90 14.36 1.02
CA LEU A 46 3.74 14.26 -0.16
C LEU A 46 3.55 15.49 -1.06
N TYR A 47 4.59 15.83 -1.81
CA TYR A 47 4.46 16.75 -2.92
C TYR A 47 3.78 16.03 -4.09
N VAL A 48 2.57 16.48 -4.47
CA VAL A 48 1.71 15.85 -5.47
C VAL A 48 1.41 16.83 -6.60
N GLN A 49 1.49 16.38 -7.85
CA GLN A 49 1.27 17.18 -9.05
C GLN A 49 0.11 16.59 -9.88
N PRO A 50 -1.15 16.77 -9.44
CA PRO A 50 -2.29 16.14 -10.10
C PRO A 50 -2.42 16.59 -11.56
N SER A 51 -2.88 15.69 -12.43
CA SER A 51 -3.18 16.00 -13.83
C SER A 51 -4.64 15.70 -14.16
N PRO A 52 -5.28 16.44 -15.09
CA PRO A 52 -6.63 16.13 -15.57
C PRO A 52 -6.76 14.71 -16.12
N GLU A 53 -5.72 14.22 -16.80
CA GLU A 53 -5.64 12.86 -17.34
C GLU A 53 -5.51 11.78 -16.26
N GLY A 54 -5.15 12.18 -15.04
CA GLY A 54 -5.01 11.30 -13.87
C GLY A 54 -6.19 11.32 -12.91
N GLU A 55 -7.18 12.20 -13.10
CA GLU A 55 -8.24 12.45 -12.09
C GLU A 55 -9.01 11.19 -11.70
N GLU A 56 -9.24 10.26 -12.64
CA GLU A 56 -9.92 9.00 -12.37
C GLU A 56 -9.16 8.09 -11.37
N PHE A 57 -7.84 8.24 -11.29
CA PHE A 57 -6.97 7.47 -10.39
C PHE A 57 -6.84 8.08 -9.00
N TRP A 58 -7.47 9.23 -8.74
CA TRP A 58 -7.45 9.85 -7.42
C TRP A 58 -7.94 8.90 -6.32
N LYS A 59 -9.02 8.16 -6.58
CA LYS A 59 -9.56 7.19 -5.61
C LYS A 59 -8.53 6.10 -5.32
N GLU A 60 -7.89 5.56 -6.35
CA GLU A 60 -6.85 4.54 -6.22
C GLU A 60 -5.66 5.05 -5.39
N PHE A 61 -5.19 6.28 -5.67
CA PHE A 61 -4.12 6.92 -4.91
C PHE A 61 -4.49 7.05 -3.43
N LYS A 62 -5.71 7.54 -3.14
CA LYS A 62 -6.19 7.68 -1.76
C LYS A 62 -6.33 6.33 -1.06
N THR A 63 -6.80 5.29 -1.75
CA THR A 63 -6.90 3.94 -1.18
C THR A 63 -5.54 3.41 -0.75
N PHE A 64 -4.56 3.44 -1.64
CA PHE A 64 -3.23 2.94 -1.32
C PHE A 64 -2.45 3.85 -0.36
N GLN A 65 -2.73 5.16 -0.34
CA GLN A 65 -2.19 6.04 0.69
C GLN A 65 -2.73 5.68 2.07
N THR A 66 -4.03 5.42 2.22
CA THR A 66 -4.63 5.03 3.50
C THR A 66 -4.10 3.69 3.99
N ILE A 67 -3.99 2.68 3.12
CA ILE A 67 -3.35 1.39 3.45
C ILE A 67 -1.89 1.59 3.86
N SER A 68 -1.13 2.37 3.09
CA SER A 68 0.29 2.64 3.37
C SER A 68 0.46 3.36 4.71
N LEU A 69 -0.44 4.27 5.06
CA LEU A 69 -0.42 4.99 6.33
C LEU A 69 -0.69 4.06 7.51
N ALA A 70 -1.72 3.20 7.42
CA ALA A 70 -2.01 2.21 8.47
C ALA A 70 -0.82 1.25 8.69
N ARG A 71 -0.26 0.69 7.60
CA ARG A 71 0.91 -0.21 7.69
C ARG A 71 2.15 0.52 8.21
N HIS A 72 2.34 1.80 7.87
CA HIS A 72 3.41 2.63 8.42
C HIS A 72 3.25 2.89 9.92
N THR A 73 2.02 3.02 10.43
CA THR A 73 1.77 3.11 11.89
C THR A 73 2.20 1.83 12.60
N PHE A 74 1.86 0.65 12.09
CA PHE A 74 2.33 -0.63 12.66
C PHE A 74 3.85 -0.79 12.58
N HIS A 75 4.48 -0.42 11.46
CA HIS A 75 5.93 -0.40 11.33
C HIS A 75 6.60 0.53 12.35
N THR A 76 6.08 1.75 12.52
CA THR A 76 6.57 2.71 13.51
C THR A 76 6.41 2.17 14.93
N ALA A 77 5.27 1.54 15.24
CA ALA A 77 5.03 0.91 16.54
C ALA A 77 6.05 -0.21 16.81
N ALA A 78 6.30 -1.08 15.82
CA ALA A 78 7.27 -2.17 15.91
C ALA A 78 8.69 -1.64 16.10
N ARG A 79 9.06 -0.59 15.35
CA ARG A 79 10.37 0.06 15.42
C ARG A 79 10.60 0.63 16.80
N LYS A 80 9.64 1.40 17.31
CA LYS A 80 9.73 2.01 18.65
C LYS A 80 9.80 0.93 19.71
N ALA A 81 8.94 -0.10 19.65
CA ALA A 81 9.01 -1.23 20.58
C ALA A 81 10.39 -1.91 20.56
N ARG A 82 10.97 -2.14 19.38
CA ARG A 82 12.29 -2.76 19.23
C ARG A 82 13.43 -1.94 19.85
N TYR A 83 13.44 -0.62 19.65
CA TYR A 83 14.58 0.23 20.04
C TYR A 83 14.41 0.92 21.39
N ASP A 84 13.17 1.17 21.82
CA ASP A 84 12.86 1.90 23.06
C ASP A 84 12.50 0.96 24.22
N LEU A 85 12.21 -0.34 23.97
CA LEU A 85 11.94 -1.31 25.02
C LEU A 85 13.25 -1.94 25.54
N ASP A 86 13.48 -1.82 26.84
CA ASP A 86 14.53 -2.56 27.55
C ASP A 86 14.10 -4.04 27.71
N ALA A 87 14.28 -4.80 26.64
CA ALA A 87 13.83 -6.18 26.50
C ALA A 87 14.94 -7.19 26.82
N PRO A 88 14.63 -8.33 27.49
CA PRO A 88 15.55 -9.46 27.55
C PRO A 88 15.91 -9.98 26.15
N ASP A 89 17.14 -10.49 25.96
CA ASP A 89 17.67 -10.95 24.66
C ASP A 89 16.74 -11.87 23.85
N GLU A 90 16.00 -12.77 24.52
CA GLU A 90 15.06 -13.68 23.86
C GLU A 90 13.85 -12.95 23.28
N TYR A 91 13.33 -11.95 23.99
CA TYR A 91 12.23 -11.10 23.53
C TYR A 91 12.68 -10.10 22.45
N TYR A 92 13.95 -9.70 22.48
CA TYR A 92 14.53 -8.82 21.46
C TYR A 92 14.50 -9.44 20.06
N ARG A 93 14.73 -10.76 19.93
CA ARG A 93 14.64 -11.46 18.63
C ARG A 93 13.21 -11.41 18.08
N THR A 94 12.21 -11.63 18.93
CA THR A 94 10.81 -11.52 18.51
C THR A 94 10.48 -10.12 18.03
N LEU A 95 10.96 -9.07 18.72
CA LEU A 95 10.74 -7.68 18.28
C LEU A 95 11.47 -7.35 16.97
N TYR A 96 12.61 -8.00 16.70
CA TYR A 96 13.29 -7.89 15.41
C TYR A 96 12.40 -8.41 14.28
N ASP A 97 11.87 -9.62 14.42
CA ASP A 97 11.02 -10.25 13.41
C ASP A 97 9.72 -9.45 13.20
N VAL A 98 9.10 -8.98 14.29
CA VAL A 98 7.91 -8.11 14.24
C VAL A 98 8.20 -6.81 13.49
N HIS A 99 9.34 -6.17 13.76
CA HIS A 99 9.78 -4.98 13.03
C HIS A 99 10.01 -5.26 11.56
N GLU A 100 10.78 -6.31 11.22
CA GLU A 100 11.08 -6.66 9.83
C GLU A 100 9.81 -6.94 9.02
N ARG A 101 8.88 -7.73 9.56
CA ARG A 101 7.62 -8.03 8.87
C ARG A 101 6.75 -6.79 8.66
N SER A 102 6.71 -5.91 9.66
CA SER A 102 5.98 -4.65 9.56
C SER A 102 6.63 -3.69 8.55
N GLU A 103 7.97 -3.66 8.49
CA GLU A 103 8.73 -2.87 7.52
C GLU A 103 8.47 -3.35 6.08
N TYR A 104 8.52 -4.67 5.84
CA TYR A 104 8.24 -5.24 4.52
C TYR A 104 6.83 -4.87 4.05
N ALA A 105 5.83 -5.00 4.93
CA ALA A 105 4.45 -4.62 4.63
C ALA A 105 4.30 -3.11 4.37
N CYS A 106 5.01 -2.27 5.14
CA CYS A 106 5.01 -0.82 4.96
C CYS A 106 5.59 -0.43 3.59
N TYR A 107 6.77 -0.94 3.25
CA TYR A 107 7.48 -0.52 2.05
C TYR A 107 6.83 -1.03 0.77
N ILE A 108 6.29 -2.24 0.75
CA ILE A 108 5.53 -2.70 -0.44
C ILE A 108 4.23 -1.90 -0.62
N ALA A 109 3.60 -1.43 0.47
CA ALA A 109 2.47 -0.52 0.38
C ALA A 109 2.87 0.87 -0.15
N LYS A 110 4.06 1.37 0.21
CA LYS A 110 4.64 2.59 -0.38
C LYS A 110 4.90 2.43 -1.88
N ALA A 111 5.31 1.24 -2.35
CA ALA A 111 5.44 0.96 -3.79
C ALA A 111 4.10 1.11 -4.53
N ARG A 112 3.03 0.53 -3.97
CA ARG A 112 1.68 0.63 -4.55
C ARG A 112 1.12 2.05 -4.50
N MET A 113 1.30 2.74 -3.37
CA MET A 113 0.93 4.14 -3.24
C MET A 113 1.68 5.02 -4.22
N GLY A 114 2.99 4.81 -4.39
CA GLY A 114 3.82 5.54 -5.35
C GLY A 114 3.37 5.33 -6.80
N LEU A 115 3.00 4.11 -7.19
CA LEU A 115 2.41 3.87 -8.52
C LEU A 115 1.07 4.57 -8.68
N ALA A 116 0.16 4.42 -7.72
CA ALA A 116 -1.14 5.07 -7.78
C ALA A 116 -1.01 6.62 -7.82
N LEU A 117 0.00 7.17 -7.15
CA LEU A 117 0.37 8.57 -7.25
C LEU A 117 0.79 8.93 -8.68
N LEU A 118 1.68 8.16 -9.31
CA LEU A 118 2.07 8.41 -10.71
C LEU A 118 0.87 8.37 -11.66
N LYS A 119 -0.07 7.44 -11.45
CA LYS A 119 -1.32 7.39 -12.24
C LYS A 119 -2.15 8.67 -12.09
N TYR A 120 -2.30 9.15 -10.86
CA TYR A 120 -3.01 10.38 -10.53
C TYR A 120 -2.32 11.64 -11.08
N GLU A 121 -1.01 11.57 -11.28
CA GLU A 121 -0.20 12.63 -11.89
C GLU A 121 -0.10 12.49 -13.43
N GLY A 122 -0.89 11.61 -14.04
CA GLY A 122 -1.02 11.51 -15.50
C GLY A 122 0.07 10.67 -16.18
N ASN A 123 0.83 9.84 -15.44
CA ASN A 123 1.82 8.96 -16.05
C ASN A 123 1.14 7.79 -16.79
N GLU A 124 1.02 7.89 -18.11
CA GLU A 124 0.35 6.91 -18.98
C GLU A 124 0.86 5.47 -18.79
N ALA A 125 2.18 5.29 -18.62
CA ALA A 125 2.75 3.96 -18.42
C ALA A 125 2.33 3.36 -17.07
N ALA A 126 2.28 4.17 -16.02
CA ALA A 126 1.79 3.75 -14.71
C ALA A 126 0.29 3.47 -14.72
N GLN A 127 -0.52 4.22 -15.50
CA GLN A 127 -1.96 4.01 -15.60
C GLN A 127 -2.32 2.61 -16.13
N GLY A 128 -1.45 2.01 -16.95
CA GLY A 128 -1.58 0.62 -17.41
C GLY A 128 -1.21 -0.47 -16.40
N ILE A 129 -0.75 -0.12 -15.19
CA ILE A 129 -0.34 -1.08 -14.16
C ILE A 129 -1.52 -1.49 -13.28
N ASP A 130 -1.70 -2.78 -13.02
CA ASP A 130 -2.59 -3.28 -11.97
C ASP A 130 -1.89 -3.18 -10.60
N THR A 131 -2.04 -2.03 -9.95
CA THR A 131 -1.37 -1.70 -8.68
C THR A 131 -1.64 -2.72 -7.58
N ALA A 132 -2.83 -3.34 -7.55
CA ALA A 132 -3.19 -4.33 -6.54
C ALA A 132 -2.36 -5.62 -6.66
N LYS A 133 -1.87 -5.93 -7.87
CA LYS A 133 -1.00 -7.09 -8.12
C LYS A 133 0.48 -6.84 -7.85
N VAL A 134 0.91 -5.59 -7.73
CA VAL A 134 2.32 -5.25 -7.49
C VAL A 134 2.78 -5.83 -6.14
N GLY A 135 3.89 -6.56 -6.13
CA GLY A 135 4.39 -7.31 -4.97
C GLY A 135 3.79 -8.71 -4.80
N LEU A 136 2.80 -9.09 -5.60
CA LEU A 136 2.13 -10.40 -5.54
C LEU A 136 2.27 -11.18 -6.86
N ASP A 137 2.17 -10.48 -7.98
CA ASP A 137 2.36 -11.02 -9.33
C ASP A 137 3.73 -10.61 -9.87
N LEU A 138 4.50 -11.58 -10.39
CA LEU A 138 5.84 -11.32 -10.90
C LEU A 138 5.82 -10.41 -12.13
N ALA A 139 4.97 -10.70 -13.11
CA ALA A 139 4.96 -9.98 -14.37
C ALA A 139 4.53 -8.52 -14.16
N GLU A 140 3.53 -8.30 -13.32
CA GLU A 140 3.07 -6.95 -12.99
C GLU A 140 4.11 -6.17 -12.17
N SER A 141 4.77 -6.85 -11.22
CA SER A 141 5.86 -6.25 -10.44
C SER A 141 7.05 -5.86 -11.31
N GLU A 142 7.42 -6.68 -12.30
CA GLU A 142 8.51 -6.36 -13.24
C GLU A 142 8.20 -5.17 -14.15
N LYS A 143 6.93 -4.97 -14.54
CA LYS A 143 6.50 -3.77 -15.27
C LYS A 143 6.53 -2.52 -14.39
N ALA A 144 6.07 -2.64 -13.14
CA ALA A 144 5.99 -1.56 -12.17
C ALA A 144 7.37 -1.01 -11.74
N TYR A 145 8.34 -1.90 -11.55
CA TYR A 145 9.65 -1.57 -11.00
C TYR A 145 10.39 -0.44 -11.73
N PRO A 146 10.59 -0.46 -13.07
CA PRO A 146 11.28 0.61 -13.76
C PRO A 146 10.58 1.97 -13.61
N LEU A 147 9.24 1.99 -13.55
CA LEU A 147 8.47 3.22 -13.37
C LEU A 147 8.73 3.84 -11.99
N LEU A 148 8.76 3.02 -10.93
CA LEU A 148 9.10 3.47 -9.58
C LEU A 148 10.55 3.94 -9.46
N LYS A 149 11.50 3.29 -10.16
CA LYS A 149 12.91 3.72 -10.19
C LYS A 149 13.11 5.06 -10.91
N GLU A 150 12.38 5.28 -11.99
CA GLU A 150 12.39 6.57 -12.68
C GLU A 150 11.79 7.66 -11.78
N ALA A 151 10.63 7.39 -11.18
CA ALA A 151 9.98 8.31 -10.25
C ALA A 151 10.83 8.63 -9.01
N GLU A 152 11.57 7.67 -8.47
CA GLU A 152 12.56 7.89 -7.40
C GLU A 152 13.66 8.86 -7.85
N SER A 153 14.21 8.67 -9.05
CA SER A 153 15.23 9.57 -9.60
C SER A 153 14.70 11.00 -9.76
N GLU A 154 13.49 11.15 -10.29
CA GLU A 154 12.88 12.48 -10.43
C GLU A 154 12.56 13.13 -9.08
N ALA A 155 12.00 12.36 -8.14
CA ALA A 155 11.74 12.85 -6.79
C ALA A 155 13.05 13.22 -6.05
N PHE A 156 14.13 12.47 -6.26
CA PHE A 156 15.45 12.79 -5.72
C PHE A 156 15.97 14.13 -6.28
N LYS A 157 15.86 14.35 -7.60
CA LYS A 157 16.24 15.64 -8.21
C LYS A 157 15.41 16.80 -7.65
N MET A 158 14.10 16.61 -7.48
CA MET A 158 13.22 17.60 -6.88
C MET A 158 13.63 17.94 -5.44
N ALA A 159 13.91 16.92 -4.63
CA ALA A 159 14.36 17.08 -3.25
C ALA A 159 15.72 17.78 -3.17
N LEU A 160 16.67 17.42 -4.03
CA LEU A 160 18.01 18.01 -4.09
C LEU A 160 17.99 19.49 -4.53
N ALA A 161 17.03 19.86 -5.38
CA ALA A 161 16.87 21.23 -5.86
C ALA A 161 16.20 22.15 -4.82
N SER A 162 15.62 21.61 -3.74
CA SER A 162 14.97 22.39 -2.68
C SER A 162 15.97 22.90 -1.66
N ASP A 163 15.90 24.20 -1.35
CA ASP A 163 16.63 24.82 -0.25
C ASP A 163 15.71 25.09 0.97
N ASP A 164 16.27 25.64 2.05
CA ASP A 164 15.53 25.91 3.28
C ASP A 164 14.37 26.93 3.13
N SER A 165 14.33 27.67 2.03
CA SER A 165 13.23 28.60 1.72
C SER A 165 12.06 27.96 0.99
N ASP A 166 12.24 26.75 0.42
CA ASP A 166 11.18 26.04 -0.30
C ASP A 166 10.12 25.50 0.67
N PRO A 167 8.88 26.02 0.65
CA PRO A 167 7.82 25.57 1.56
C PRO A 167 7.44 24.09 1.36
N HIS A 168 7.78 23.50 0.21
CA HIS A 168 7.54 22.11 -0.12
C HIS A 168 8.75 21.20 0.12
N ARG A 169 9.88 21.70 0.64
CA ARG A 169 11.11 20.90 0.83
C ARG A 169 10.84 19.59 1.58
N LYS A 170 10.08 19.64 2.67
CA LYS A 170 9.69 18.47 3.47
C LYS A 170 8.86 17.48 2.65
N ALA A 171 7.85 17.97 1.93
CA ALA A 171 6.96 17.17 1.10
C ALA A 171 7.69 16.50 -0.08
N LYS A 172 8.67 17.18 -0.69
CA LYS A 172 9.54 16.65 -1.74
C LYS A 172 10.51 15.60 -1.20
N ASN A 173 11.06 15.79 0.00
CA ASN A 173 11.88 14.79 0.67
C ASN A 173 11.09 13.52 0.99
N TYR A 174 9.87 13.65 1.52
CA TYR A 174 9.00 12.49 1.75
C TYR A 174 8.64 11.77 0.46
N ARG A 175 8.33 12.51 -0.61
CA ARG A 175 8.10 11.92 -1.94
C ARG A 175 9.29 11.07 -2.37
N HIS A 176 10.51 11.61 -2.31
CA HIS A 176 11.72 10.87 -2.66
C HIS A 176 11.88 9.59 -1.83
N GLN A 177 11.79 9.70 -0.50
CA GLN A 177 11.99 8.55 0.39
C GLN A 177 10.91 7.46 0.18
N VAL A 178 9.65 7.84 -0.04
CA VAL A 178 8.57 6.90 -0.38
C VAL A 178 8.90 6.10 -1.64
N PHE A 179 9.36 6.77 -2.70
CA PHE A 179 9.75 6.06 -3.93
C PHE A 179 10.99 5.19 -3.71
N GLN A 180 11.97 5.67 -2.94
CA GLN A 180 13.18 4.91 -2.61
C GLN A 180 12.89 3.63 -1.82
N GLU A 181 12.11 3.74 -0.74
CA GLU A 181 11.72 2.59 0.10
C GLU A 181 10.83 1.63 -0.68
N GLY A 182 9.85 2.16 -1.43
CA GLY A 182 8.92 1.38 -2.24
C GLY A 182 9.60 0.62 -3.37
N SER A 183 10.43 1.30 -4.18
CA SER A 183 11.14 0.67 -5.30
C SER A 183 12.15 -0.35 -4.79
N GLY A 184 12.86 -0.05 -3.70
CA GLY A 184 13.81 -0.95 -3.06
C GLY A 184 13.14 -2.24 -2.62
N LYS A 185 12.02 -2.13 -1.89
CA LYS A 185 11.29 -3.31 -1.43
C LYS A 185 10.64 -4.08 -2.58
N LEU A 186 10.13 -3.41 -3.60
CA LEU A 186 9.58 -4.10 -4.78
C LEU A 186 10.66 -4.93 -5.48
N ASN A 187 11.90 -4.44 -5.58
CA ASN A 187 13.01 -5.22 -6.13
C ASN A 187 13.24 -6.52 -5.33
N ASP A 188 13.23 -6.45 -3.99
CA ASP A 188 13.36 -7.64 -3.13
C ASP A 188 12.24 -8.64 -3.44
N TYR A 189 10.98 -8.17 -3.51
CA TYR A 189 9.83 -9.01 -3.84
C TYR A 189 9.93 -9.65 -5.23
N ILE A 190 10.45 -8.94 -6.23
CA ILE A 190 10.71 -9.52 -7.56
C ILE A 190 11.71 -10.67 -7.47
N GLN A 191 12.78 -10.54 -6.67
CA GLN A 191 13.74 -11.64 -6.48
C GLN A 191 13.08 -12.83 -5.77
N ILE A 192 12.25 -12.59 -4.76
CA ILE A 192 11.50 -13.65 -4.05
C ILE A 192 10.52 -14.35 -5.01
N LEU A 193 9.79 -13.59 -5.82
CA LEU A 193 8.81 -14.11 -6.78
C LEU A 193 9.45 -14.94 -7.92
N LYS A 194 10.70 -14.62 -8.29
CA LYS A 194 11.53 -15.42 -9.19
C LYS A 194 12.06 -16.70 -8.56
N GLY A 195 12.24 -16.68 -7.24
CA GLY A 195 12.74 -17.82 -6.48
C GLY A 195 11.76 -18.98 -6.42
N GLU A 196 12.30 -20.18 -6.19
CA GLU A 196 11.50 -21.38 -5.94
C GLU A 196 10.92 -21.37 -4.51
N ASP A 197 11.64 -20.78 -3.55
CA ASP A 197 11.21 -20.68 -2.15
C ASP A 197 10.42 -19.39 -1.89
N LYS A 198 9.14 -19.44 -2.20
CA LYS A 198 8.19 -18.33 -1.96
C LYS A 198 7.81 -18.16 -0.50
N ARG A 199 8.35 -18.97 0.43
CA ARG A 199 8.05 -18.85 1.88
C ARG A 199 8.56 -17.54 2.49
N ALA A 200 9.40 -16.79 1.79
CA ALA A 200 9.84 -15.45 2.17
C ALA A 200 8.83 -14.33 1.83
N LEU A 201 7.72 -14.64 1.12
CA LEU A 201 6.67 -13.65 0.86
C LEU A 201 5.92 -13.36 2.17
N LEU A 202 6.03 -12.11 2.62
CA LEU A 202 5.30 -11.59 3.77
C LEU A 202 4.07 -10.76 3.35
N GLU A 203 3.88 -10.58 2.04
CA GLU A 203 2.76 -9.87 1.45
C GLU A 203 1.69 -10.87 1.00
N TYR A 204 0.52 -10.78 1.60
CA TYR A 204 -0.59 -11.71 1.35
C TYR A 204 -1.68 -11.11 0.46
N ASP A 205 -1.98 -9.82 0.67
CA ASP A 205 -3.08 -9.14 0.00
C ASP A 205 -2.86 -7.61 0.06
N PRO A 206 -3.16 -6.85 -1.01
CA PRO A 206 -2.88 -5.43 -1.09
C PRO A 206 -3.67 -4.55 -0.11
N TYR A 207 -4.82 -5.02 0.41
CA TYR A 207 -5.66 -4.25 1.34
C TYR A 207 -5.61 -4.77 2.79
N ALA A 208 -4.84 -5.83 3.05
CA ALA A 208 -4.68 -6.38 4.38
C ALA A 208 -3.80 -5.48 5.26
N VAL A 209 -4.14 -5.40 6.54
CA VAL A 209 -3.30 -4.80 7.60
C VAL A 209 -3.10 -5.88 8.65
N ILE A 210 -1.83 -6.18 8.96
CA ILE A 210 -1.46 -7.25 9.89
C ILE A 210 -0.78 -6.65 11.10
N ASP A 211 -1.29 -6.96 12.29
CA ASP A 211 -0.57 -6.79 13.54
C ASP A 211 0.27 -8.04 13.78
N TRP A 212 1.58 -7.93 13.58
CA TRP A 212 2.54 -9.02 13.78
C TRP A 212 2.83 -9.34 15.26
N GLY A 213 2.11 -8.71 16.20
CA GLY A 213 2.33 -8.87 17.63
C GLY A 213 3.01 -7.66 18.25
N ILE A 214 2.58 -6.46 17.83
CA ILE A 214 3.01 -5.20 18.47
C ILE A 214 2.69 -5.27 19.97
N PRO A 215 3.66 -4.99 20.86
CA PRO A 215 3.38 -5.00 22.29
C PRO A 215 2.38 -3.90 22.66
N GLU A 216 1.61 -4.13 23.73
CA GLU A 216 0.57 -3.21 24.19
C GLU A 216 1.13 -1.79 24.46
N GLY A 217 0.37 -0.76 24.07
CA GLY A 217 0.73 0.64 24.28
C GLY A 217 1.67 1.25 23.23
N TRP A 218 2.29 0.44 22.35
CA TRP A 218 3.20 0.95 21.34
C TRP A 218 2.50 1.45 20.08
N PHE A 219 1.32 0.90 19.77
CA PHE A 219 0.51 1.39 18.67
C PHE A 219 0.06 2.84 18.93
N GLU A 220 -0.41 3.14 20.14
CA GLU A 220 -0.84 4.49 20.55
C GLU A 220 0.30 5.51 20.44
N LYS A 221 1.51 5.12 20.87
CA LYS A 221 2.71 5.95 20.69
C LYS A 221 3.06 6.20 19.22
N ALA A 222 2.79 5.22 18.34
CA ALA A 222 3.00 5.40 16.92
C ALA A 222 1.93 6.32 16.32
N VAL A 223 0.68 6.24 16.77
CA VAL A 223 -0.41 7.14 16.35
C VAL A 223 -0.07 8.60 16.63
N GLU A 224 0.51 8.92 17.81
CA GLU A 224 0.94 10.28 18.15
C GLU A 224 1.98 10.87 17.19
N VAL A 225 2.83 10.01 16.62
CA VAL A 225 3.93 10.43 15.75
C VAL A 225 3.52 10.40 14.28
N VAL A 226 2.78 9.37 13.87
CA VAL A 226 2.37 9.14 12.49
C VAL A 226 1.15 10.00 12.10
N ASP A 227 0.31 10.37 13.08
CA ASP A 227 -0.95 11.09 12.84
C ASP A 227 -1.79 10.47 11.70
N PRO A 228 -2.11 9.15 11.79
CA PRO A 228 -2.86 8.47 10.75
C PRO A 228 -4.29 9.01 10.64
N THR A 229 -4.85 9.00 9.43
CA THR A 229 -6.23 9.46 9.22
C THR A 229 -7.25 8.54 9.92
N PRO A 230 -8.47 9.04 10.23
CA PRO A 230 -9.52 8.20 10.79
C PRO A 230 -9.82 6.95 9.95
N GLU A 231 -9.74 7.05 8.62
CA GLU A 231 -9.95 5.92 7.71
C GLU A 231 -8.84 4.87 7.84
N ALA A 232 -7.59 5.30 8.04
CA ALA A 232 -6.47 4.38 8.27
C ALA A 232 -6.61 3.65 9.62
N LEU A 233 -7.08 4.35 10.66
CA LEU A 233 -7.35 3.78 11.98
C LEU A 233 -8.59 2.87 12.01
N ALA A 234 -9.54 3.08 11.11
CA ALA A 234 -10.76 2.30 11.02
C ALA A 234 -10.60 0.96 10.28
N LEU A 235 -9.44 0.73 9.64
CA LEU A 235 -9.19 -0.52 8.93
C LEU A 235 -9.23 -1.71 9.89
N THR A 236 -9.85 -2.79 9.44
CA THR A 236 -9.82 -4.08 10.11
C THR A 236 -8.40 -4.64 10.06
N VAL A 237 -7.91 -5.04 11.22
CA VAL A 237 -6.55 -5.58 11.39
C VAL A 237 -6.62 -7.06 11.70
N THR A 238 -5.87 -7.86 10.95
CA THR A 238 -5.64 -9.27 11.27
C THR A 238 -4.50 -9.39 12.26
N LYS A 239 -4.76 -9.97 13.43
CA LYS A 239 -3.71 -10.24 14.42
C LYS A 239 -3.02 -11.57 14.11
N ALA A 240 -1.70 -11.55 13.99
CA ALA A 240 -0.88 -12.77 13.86
C ALA A 240 -0.67 -13.44 15.22
N ASP A 241 -0.46 -14.75 15.21
CA ASP A 241 -0.02 -15.54 16.36
C ASP A 241 1.42 -16.03 16.10
N GLY A 242 2.39 -15.21 16.50
CA GLY A 242 3.79 -15.37 16.09
C GLY A 242 3.92 -15.34 14.57
N ASP A 243 4.35 -16.47 13.99
CA ASP A 243 4.52 -16.60 12.55
C ASP A 243 3.23 -16.93 11.80
N TYR A 244 2.19 -17.33 12.52
CA TYR A 244 0.95 -17.82 11.94
C TYR A 244 -0.03 -16.67 11.67
N VAL A 245 -0.61 -16.68 10.47
CA VAL A 245 -1.70 -15.79 10.07
C VAL A 245 -2.87 -16.66 9.59
N ASP A 246 -4.06 -16.44 10.16
CA ASP A 246 -5.29 -17.06 9.64
C ASP A 246 -5.62 -16.42 8.28
N LEU A 247 -5.23 -17.08 7.20
CA LEU A 247 -5.41 -16.58 5.83
C LEU A 247 -6.88 -16.40 5.46
N LYS A 248 -7.79 -17.22 6.01
CA LYS A 248 -9.21 -17.08 5.73
C LYS A 248 -9.74 -15.80 6.37
N LYS A 249 -9.34 -15.54 7.62
CA LYS A 249 -9.66 -14.29 8.30
C LYS A 249 -9.02 -13.09 7.59
N LEU A 250 -7.74 -13.20 7.21
CA LEU A 250 -7.01 -12.13 6.52
C LEU A 250 -7.69 -11.71 5.22
N VAL A 251 -8.11 -12.67 4.39
CA VAL A 251 -8.82 -12.38 3.13
C VAL A 251 -10.16 -11.71 3.40
N ALA A 252 -10.89 -12.14 4.44
CA ALA A 252 -12.15 -11.51 4.83
C ALA A 252 -11.96 -10.07 5.36
N ASP A 253 -10.97 -9.86 6.24
CA ASP A 253 -10.61 -8.54 6.76
C ASP A 253 -10.16 -7.61 5.62
N SER A 254 -9.37 -8.14 4.67
CA SER A 254 -8.90 -7.38 3.51
C SER A 254 -10.03 -6.96 2.58
N ALA A 255 -10.97 -7.88 2.29
CA ALA A 255 -12.16 -7.56 1.51
C ALA A 255 -13.02 -6.47 2.19
N ALA A 256 -13.19 -6.55 3.51
CA ALA A 256 -13.90 -5.54 4.30
C ALA A 256 -13.17 -4.18 4.26
N ASN A 257 -11.84 -4.18 4.36
CA ASN A 257 -11.03 -2.97 4.21
C ASN A 257 -11.24 -2.32 2.84
N LYS A 258 -11.15 -3.10 1.77
CA LYS A 258 -11.40 -2.61 0.41
C LYS A 258 -12.79 -1.98 0.29
N GLU A 259 -13.84 -2.66 0.75
CA GLU A 259 -15.21 -2.16 0.71
C GLU A 259 -15.37 -0.85 1.51
N SER A 260 -14.85 -0.81 2.74
CA SER A 260 -14.93 0.37 3.60
C SER A 260 -14.19 1.59 3.02
N LEU A 261 -13.05 1.36 2.37
CA LEU A 261 -12.28 2.42 1.71
C LEU A 261 -12.98 2.89 0.43
N ASP A 262 -13.56 1.99 -0.36
CA ASP A 262 -14.34 2.35 -1.54
C ASP A 262 -15.51 3.27 -1.16
N GLU A 263 -16.20 3.01 -0.04
CA GLU A 263 -17.25 3.87 0.50
C GLU A 263 -16.70 5.20 1.04
N ALA A 264 -15.72 5.15 1.95
CA ALA A 264 -15.17 6.34 2.61
C ALA A 264 -14.53 7.33 1.63
N ILE A 265 -13.77 6.83 0.65
CA ILE A 265 -13.08 7.66 -0.34
C ILE A 265 -14.05 8.18 -1.39
N SER A 266 -15.11 7.44 -1.72
CA SER A 266 -16.16 7.95 -2.62
C SER A 266 -16.94 9.13 -2.04
N ALA A 267 -16.96 9.28 -0.70
CA ALA A 267 -17.53 10.44 -0.02
C ALA A 267 -16.60 11.66 -0.01
N MET A 268 -15.30 11.48 -0.26
CA MET A 268 -14.31 12.55 -0.37
C MET A 268 -14.32 13.13 -1.80
N LYS A 269 -13.96 14.42 -1.97
CA LYS A 269 -13.71 15.01 -3.30
C LYS A 269 -12.22 15.20 -3.58
N PRO A 270 -11.78 15.13 -4.85
CA PRO A 270 -10.49 15.66 -5.26
C PRO A 270 -10.35 17.11 -4.79
N GLY A 271 -9.31 17.41 -4.01
CA GLY A 271 -9.09 18.74 -3.43
C GLY A 271 -9.63 18.96 -2.01
N ASP A 272 -10.53 18.11 -1.49
CA ASP A 272 -11.05 18.20 -0.10
C ASP A 272 -10.12 17.56 0.95
N GLY A 273 -8.87 17.27 0.56
CA GLY A 273 -7.89 16.66 1.45
C GLY A 273 -7.74 17.47 2.74
N HIS A 274 -8.28 16.94 3.83
CA HIS A 274 -7.95 17.33 5.19
C HIS A 274 -6.45 17.08 5.41
N GLY A 275 -5.63 18.03 4.95
CA GLY A 275 -4.33 18.25 5.55
C GLY A 275 -4.59 18.74 6.96
N HIS A 276 -4.60 17.81 7.93
CA HIS A 276 -4.33 18.20 9.30
C HIS A 276 -2.98 18.94 9.29
N GLY A 277 -3.06 20.20 9.69
CA GLY A 277 -2.11 21.23 9.29
C GLY A 277 -0.71 20.99 9.81
N HIS A 278 0.27 21.19 8.95
CA HIS A 278 1.19 22.34 9.02
C HIS A 278 2.05 22.34 7.76
N GLY A 279 1.81 23.30 6.86
CA GLY A 279 2.66 23.54 5.68
C GLY A 279 1.85 23.76 4.42
N HIS A 280 1.69 25.03 4.08
CA HIS A 280 1.08 25.54 2.85
C HIS A 280 1.60 24.86 1.59
N GLY A 281 0.71 24.61 0.63
CA GLY A 281 1.13 24.07 -0.64
C GLY A 281 0.03 23.63 -1.61
N THR A 282 -1.13 24.29 -1.63
CA THR A 282 -1.94 24.28 -2.86
C THR A 282 -1.17 25.07 -3.93
N PRO A 283 -1.03 24.57 -5.17
CA PRO A 283 -0.46 25.37 -6.25
C PRO A 283 -1.35 26.60 -6.46
N PRO A 284 -0.79 27.81 -6.61
CA PRO A 284 -1.60 28.94 -7.06
C PRO A 284 -2.04 28.65 -8.49
N ALA A 285 -3.34 28.46 -8.69
CA ALA A 285 -3.94 28.69 -9.98
C ALA A 285 -3.75 30.19 -10.29
N ASP A 286 -3.10 30.49 -11.41
CA ASP A 286 -3.06 31.82 -11.99
C ASP A 286 -4.50 32.36 -12.08
N SER A 287 -4.84 33.26 -11.17
CA SER A 287 -6.08 34.03 -11.22
C SER A 287 -5.74 35.39 -11.81
N ASP A 288 -5.75 35.46 -13.14
CA ASP A 288 -6.06 36.72 -13.81
C ASP A 288 -7.48 37.12 -13.38
N GLU A 289 -7.58 38.19 -12.58
CA GLU A 289 -8.84 38.80 -12.16
C GLU A 289 -9.74 39.12 -13.36
N PRO A 290 -11.00 38.65 -13.42
CA PRO A 290 -12.05 39.38 -14.09
C PRO A 290 -12.75 40.27 -13.05
N LYS A 291 -12.63 41.58 -13.25
CA LYS A 291 -13.42 42.60 -12.54
C LYS A 291 -14.90 42.22 -12.58
N GLN A 292 -15.52 42.16 -11.40
CA GLN A 292 -16.97 42.07 -11.23
C GLN A 292 -17.64 43.32 -11.83
N GLU A 293 -18.38 43.14 -12.92
CA GLU A 293 -19.51 44.02 -13.27
C GLU A 293 -20.81 43.34 -12.81
N GLU A 294 -21.69 44.15 -12.21
CA GLU A 294 -22.96 43.75 -11.60
C GLU A 294 -23.88 42.99 -12.59
N PRO A 295 -24.67 42.01 -12.11
CA PRO A 295 -25.54 41.23 -12.99
C PRO A 295 -26.76 42.09 -13.40
N LYS A 296 -26.83 42.44 -14.69
CA LYS A 296 -28.10 42.80 -15.33
C LYS A 296 -28.97 41.55 -15.41
N VAL A 297 -30.07 41.57 -14.67
CA VAL A 297 -31.17 40.61 -14.83
C VAL A 297 -31.87 40.92 -16.15
N GLU A 298 -31.67 40.06 -17.15
CA GLU A 298 -32.57 39.98 -18.32
C GLU A 298 -33.44 38.72 -18.16
N ASP A 299 -34.75 38.89 -18.36
CA ASP A 299 -35.77 37.86 -18.30
C ASP A 299 -35.44 36.65 -19.21
N PRO A 300 -35.66 35.40 -18.76
CA PRO A 300 -35.52 34.25 -19.63
C PRO A 300 -36.68 34.24 -20.64
N LYS A 301 -36.36 34.51 -21.91
CA LYS A 301 -37.23 34.09 -23.03
C LYS A 301 -37.26 32.56 -23.05
N GLN A 302 -38.45 32.00 -22.87
CA GLN A 302 -38.74 30.61 -23.18
C GLN A 302 -38.48 30.37 -24.66
N GLU A 303 -37.52 29.50 -24.98
CA GLU A 303 -37.48 28.80 -26.26
C GLU A 303 -38.07 27.40 -26.04
N ASP A 304 -39.10 27.07 -26.82
CA ASP A 304 -39.70 25.75 -26.88
C ASP A 304 -38.66 24.70 -27.29
N PRO A 305 -38.59 23.54 -26.61
CA PRO A 305 -37.80 22.42 -27.13
C PRO A 305 -38.51 21.86 -28.36
N ASN A 306 -37.91 22.07 -29.53
CA ASN A 306 -38.24 21.33 -30.74
C ASN A 306 -37.92 19.85 -30.51
N VAL A 307 -38.98 19.04 -30.39
CA VAL A 307 -38.90 17.59 -30.27
C VAL A 307 -38.61 17.02 -31.65
N GLU A 308 -37.36 16.65 -31.92
CA GLU A 308 -37.06 15.73 -33.02
C GLU A 308 -37.20 14.28 -32.51
N ASP A 309 -38.14 13.56 -33.11
CA ASP A 309 -38.33 12.11 -32.94
C ASP A 309 -37.01 11.36 -33.24
N PRO A 310 -36.50 10.54 -32.32
CA PRO A 310 -35.49 9.57 -32.69
C PRO A 310 -36.16 8.47 -33.53
N LYS A 311 -35.82 8.42 -34.82
CA LYS A 311 -36.12 7.29 -35.69
C LYS A 311 -35.63 6.00 -35.04
N GLN A 312 -36.55 5.08 -34.81
CA GLN A 312 -36.26 3.68 -34.51
C GLN A 312 -35.50 3.07 -35.70
N GLU A 313 -34.25 2.66 -35.49
CA GLU A 313 -33.63 1.64 -36.32
C GLU A 313 -33.89 0.27 -35.67
N ASP A 314 -34.49 -0.62 -36.47
CA ASP A 314 -34.72 -2.02 -36.11
C ASP A 314 -33.40 -2.73 -35.74
N PRO A 315 -33.36 -3.49 -34.63
CA PRO A 315 -32.21 -4.32 -34.34
C PRO A 315 -32.17 -5.49 -35.33
N LYS A 316 -31.12 -5.54 -36.16
CA LYS A 316 -30.76 -6.75 -36.90
C LYS A 316 -30.44 -7.86 -35.89
N GLN A 317 -31.28 -8.90 -35.88
CA GLN A 317 -30.94 -10.20 -35.29
C GLN A 317 -29.73 -10.79 -36.04
N GLU A 318 -28.64 -11.02 -35.33
CA GLU A 318 -27.70 -12.08 -35.68
C GLU A 318 -27.89 -13.24 -34.69
N ASP A 319 -28.10 -14.43 -35.24
CA ASP A 319 -28.26 -15.67 -34.51
C ASP A 319 -27.02 -16.01 -33.66
N PRO A 320 -27.18 -16.64 -32.49
CA PRO A 320 -26.09 -16.97 -31.59
C PRO A 320 -25.28 -18.16 -32.15
N LYS A 321 -23.99 -17.93 -32.41
CA LYS A 321 -23.03 -19.04 -32.51
C LYS A 321 -22.83 -19.65 -31.13
N GLN A 322 -23.30 -20.88 -30.97
CA GLN A 322 -22.86 -21.79 -29.92
C GLN A 322 -21.37 -22.10 -30.13
N GLU A 323 -20.53 -21.76 -29.16
CA GLU A 323 -19.29 -22.48 -28.90
C GLU A 323 -19.32 -22.97 -27.44
N ASP A 324 -19.07 -24.27 -27.30
CA ASP A 324 -19.15 -25.03 -26.06
C ASP A 324 -18.14 -24.58 -24.98
N PRO A 325 -18.46 -24.81 -23.69
CA PRO A 325 -17.73 -24.27 -22.57
C PRO A 325 -16.39 -24.98 -22.34
N LYS A 326 -15.31 -24.22 -22.32
CA LYS A 326 -14.03 -24.63 -21.72
C LYS A 326 -14.11 -24.39 -20.20
N PRO A 327 -13.81 -25.39 -19.35
CA PRO A 327 -13.89 -25.22 -17.91
C PRO A 327 -12.71 -24.38 -17.39
N GLU A 328 -13.03 -23.26 -16.73
CA GLU A 328 -12.15 -22.62 -15.75
C GLU A 328 -12.16 -23.44 -14.45
N THR A 329 -10.99 -23.87 -13.98
CA THR A 329 -10.73 -24.02 -12.54
C THR A 329 -9.26 -23.74 -12.30
N GLY A 330 -8.97 -22.56 -11.76
CA GLY A 330 -7.65 -22.14 -11.33
C GLY A 330 -7.77 -21.11 -10.21
N SER A 331 -8.72 -21.30 -9.30
CA SER A 331 -8.82 -20.51 -8.08
C SER A 331 -8.07 -21.20 -6.94
N MET A 332 -7.31 -20.39 -6.19
CA MET A 332 -6.71 -20.64 -4.88
C MET A 332 -7.56 -21.56 -3.97
N LYS A 333 -7.39 -22.88 -4.12
CA LYS A 333 -7.97 -23.85 -3.18
C LYS A 333 -7.16 -25.13 -2.98
N GLU A 334 -5.92 -25.19 -3.48
CA GLU A 334 -5.02 -26.35 -3.31
C GLU A 334 -3.73 -26.03 -2.55
N ILE A 335 -3.81 -25.26 -1.44
CA ILE A 335 -2.74 -25.23 -0.42
C ILE A 335 -3.26 -25.57 0.98
N LEU A 336 -4.51 -26.07 1.11
CA LEU A 336 -5.04 -26.50 2.39
C LEU A 336 -5.79 -27.84 2.25
N GLY A 337 -5.06 -28.93 2.48
CA GLY A 337 -5.67 -30.21 2.83
C GLY A 337 -4.85 -31.43 2.47
N SER A 338 -3.92 -31.82 3.35
CA SER A 338 -3.93 -33.13 4.03
C SER A 338 -2.55 -33.48 4.60
N HIS A 339 -2.41 -33.31 5.91
CA HIS A 339 -1.55 -34.17 6.72
C HIS A 339 -2.24 -35.54 6.87
N GLU A 340 -1.42 -36.60 6.92
CA GLU A 340 -1.72 -37.97 7.38
C GLU A 340 -2.58 -38.87 6.45
N ILE A 341 -1.92 -39.83 5.78
CA ILE A 341 -2.09 -41.30 5.97
C ILE A 341 -1.34 -42.01 4.83
N VAL A 342 -0.16 -42.56 5.14
CA VAL A 342 0.55 -43.53 4.31
C VAL A 342 0.03 -44.91 4.69
N LEU A 343 -0.83 -45.51 3.86
CA LEU A 343 -1.09 -46.95 3.86
C LEU A 343 -1.27 -47.47 2.44
N LEU A 344 -0.20 -48.13 1.96
CA LEU A 344 -0.17 -49.37 1.18
C LEU A 344 -1.47 -49.82 0.49
N LEU A 345 -1.44 -49.87 -0.85
CA LEU A 345 -1.91 -50.94 -1.76
C LEU A 345 -1.47 -50.47 -3.17
N GLY A 346 -0.56 -51.12 -3.89
CA GLY A 346 -0.61 -52.52 -4.28
C GLY A 346 -0.93 -52.61 -5.79
N SER A 347 0.10 -52.42 -6.61
CA SER A 347 0.32 -52.91 -8.00
C SER A 347 -0.88 -53.37 -8.84
N LEU A 348 -1.02 -52.84 -10.07
CA LEU A 348 -1.26 -53.69 -11.25
C LEU A 348 -1.02 -52.98 -12.61
N LEU A 349 -0.13 -53.58 -13.42
CA LEU A 349 -0.12 -53.75 -14.89
C LEU A 349 -0.51 -52.55 -15.79
N GLY A 350 0.23 -52.17 -16.84
CA GLY A 350 1.20 -52.96 -17.59
C GLY A 350 1.83 -52.16 -18.74
N SER A 351 2.90 -52.76 -19.23
CA SER A 351 3.82 -52.38 -20.29
C SER A 351 3.23 -52.33 -21.71
N LEU A 352 3.60 -51.32 -22.48
CA LEU A 352 3.87 -51.35 -23.94
C LEU A 352 4.79 -50.15 -24.24
N GLY A 353 6.08 -50.37 -24.56
CA GLY A 353 6.60 -50.42 -25.94
C GLY A 353 6.76 -48.98 -26.49
N LEU A 354 7.91 -48.47 -26.93
CA LEU A 354 8.99 -49.08 -27.71
C LEU A 354 10.24 -48.17 -27.64
N VAL A 355 11.40 -48.81 -27.72
CA VAL A 355 12.75 -48.24 -27.88
C VAL A 355 12.91 -47.58 -29.26
N SER A 356 13.58 -46.43 -29.32
CA SER A 356 14.38 -46.06 -30.50
C SER A 356 15.62 -45.29 -30.06
N LEU A 357 16.76 -45.95 -30.26
CA LEU A 357 18.12 -45.51 -29.98
C LEU A 357 18.76 -45.24 -31.33
N LEU A 358 19.24 -44.02 -31.59
CA LEU A 358 20.25 -43.77 -32.63
C LEU A 358 21.13 -42.59 -32.20
N VAL A 359 22.25 -42.94 -31.58
CA VAL A 359 23.43 -42.09 -31.39
C VAL A 359 24.32 -42.26 -32.62
N SER A 360 24.74 -41.15 -33.22
CA SER A 360 25.87 -41.12 -34.17
C SER A 360 27.06 -40.40 -33.56
N ALA A 361 28.22 -40.96 -33.87
CA ALA A 361 29.50 -40.78 -33.23
C ALA A 361 30.22 -39.47 -33.63
N ALA A 362 31.01 -38.95 -32.70
CA ALA A 362 32.24 -38.23 -33.01
C ALA A 362 33.29 -38.53 -31.93
N GLN A 363 34.24 -39.39 -32.26
CA GLN A 363 35.48 -39.59 -31.52
C GLN A 363 36.64 -39.01 -32.35
N ARG A 364 37.44 -38.15 -31.70
CA ARG A 364 38.86 -37.82 -31.92
C ARG A 364 39.15 -36.72 -30.89
N GLY A 365 40.10 -36.77 -29.97
CA GLY A 365 41.23 -37.65 -29.70
C GLY A 365 42.20 -36.85 -28.83
N PHE A 366 43.02 -37.57 -28.07
CA PHE A 366 44.26 -37.14 -27.41
C PHE A 366 44.28 -36.57 -25.98
N ALA A 367 45.04 -37.35 -25.18
CA ALA A 367 45.98 -36.95 -24.12
C ALA A 367 45.48 -36.80 -22.68
N ARG A 368 45.54 -37.93 -21.96
CA ARG A 368 45.84 -37.99 -20.52
C ARG A 368 47.23 -37.43 -20.24
N PHE A 369 47.35 -36.57 -19.23
CA PHE A 369 48.53 -36.51 -18.36
C PHE A 369 48.06 -36.65 -16.92
N HIS A 370 48.86 -37.38 -16.15
CA HIS A 370 48.57 -37.87 -14.80
C HIS A 370 49.73 -37.46 -13.89
N PHE A 371 49.44 -37.47 -12.57
CA PHE A 371 50.33 -37.41 -11.40
C PHE A 371 50.83 -36.04 -10.90
N PRO A 372 51.19 -35.92 -9.60
CA PRO A 372 50.41 -36.25 -8.40
C PRO A 372 50.47 -35.17 -7.29
N ALA A 373 49.60 -35.31 -6.29
CA ALA A 373 49.76 -34.70 -4.97
C ALA A 373 50.70 -35.54 -4.09
N GLY A 374 51.55 -34.87 -3.31
CA GLY A 374 52.33 -35.46 -2.23
C GLY A 374 53.35 -34.49 -1.65
N PHE A 375 52.96 -33.81 -0.56
CA PHE A 375 53.71 -33.71 0.70
C PHE A 375 52.78 -33.23 1.81
#